data_AF-A0A953QR17-F1
#
_entry.id   AF-A0A953QR17-F1
#
_cell.length_a   1.000
_cell.length_b   1.000
_cell.length_c   1.000
_cell.angle_alpha   90.00
_cell.angle_beta   90.00
_cell.angle_gamma   90.00
#
_symmetry.space_group_name_H-M   'P 1'
#
loop_
_entity.id
_entity.type
_entity.pdbx_description
1 polymer ?
#
loop_
_entity_poly.entity_id
_entity_poly.type
_entity_poly.pdbx_seq_one_letter_code
_entity_poly.pdbx_strand_id
1 'polypeptide(L)'
;MNNWDNSPQRNLLLPDNLERVRGELANGGVIFGWHYYYAGGGSGSMFTFLDYESYYQELIQSHPGDHFTVFSVDRIAERAMLRVGSADSNQPIVIDQRLAGVKNALAASKEIAFVWRHRVPGTGRTECDAGILDQTDEELEQCLDLRSGRSGEWVFFLMDMLDEDEEGVPIKGVSPGGRKRVHALVDGKRPNDAGLTPSSGPY
;
A
#
# COMPACT_ATOMS: atom_id res chain seq x y z
N MET A 1 -20.26 -3.10 -24.62
CA MET A 1 -20.72 -4.29 -23.85
C MET A 1 -19.94 -4.29 -22.55
N ASN A 2 -20.62 -4.26 -21.41
CA ASN A 2 -19.97 -4.33 -20.10
C ASN A 2 -19.56 -5.78 -19.84
N ASN A 3 -18.30 -6.11 -20.12
CA ASN A 3 -17.78 -7.45 -19.91
C ASN A 3 -17.48 -7.63 -18.42
N TRP A 4 -18.46 -8.15 -17.68
CA TRP A 4 -18.29 -8.65 -16.33
C TRP A 4 -18.06 -10.15 -16.41
N ASP A 5 -17.01 -10.63 -15.77
CA ASP A 5 -16.65 -12.04 -15.78
C ASP A 5 -16.51 -12.58 -14.35
N ASN A 6 -16.46 -13.91 -14.26
CA ASN A 6 -16.30 -14.63 -13.02
C ASN A 6 -14.84 -15.03 -12.78
N SER A 7 -13.86 -14.16 -13.10
CA SER A 7 -12.44 -14.44 -12.87
C SER A 7 -12.16 -14.46 -11.35
N PRO A 8 -12.05 -15.63 -10.71
CA PRO A 8 -12.04 -15.70 -9.24
C PRO A 8 -10.80 -15.01 -8.67
N GLN A 9 -9.66 -15.12 -9.37
CA GLN A 9 -8.40 -14.51 -8.96
C GLN A 9 -8.47 -12.97 -8.84
N ARG A 10 -9.46 -12.31 -9.45
CA ARG A 10 -9.66 -10.86 -9.37
C ARG A 10 -10.70 -10.48 -8.32
N ASN A 11 -11.40 -11.40 -7.70
CA ASN A 11 -12.48 -11.07 -6.76
C ASN A 11 -11.93 -10.91 -5.34
N LEU A 12 -11.92 -9.67 -4.83
CA LEU A 12 -11.42 -9.35 -3.49
C LEU A 12 -12.22 -9.98 -2.36
N LEU A 13 -13.50 -10.26 -2.57
CA LEU A 13 -14.40 -10.82 -1.55
C LEU A 13 -14.36 -12.35 -1.48
N LEU A 14 -13.45 -13.00 -2.23
CA LEU A 14 -13.23 -14.43 -2.03
C LEU A 14 -12.63 -14.70 -0.65
N PRO A 15 -13.06 -15.78 0.04
CA PRO A 15 -12.54 -16.14 1.35
C PRO A 15 -11.02 -16.19 1.42
N ASP A 16 -10.35 -16.77 0.42
CA ASP A 16 -8.89 -16.88 0.40
C ASP A 16 -8.18 -15.52 0.38
N ASN A 17 -8.74 -14.52 -0.30
CA ASN A 17 -8.17 -13.16 -0.35
C ASN A 17 -8.40 -12.45 0.99
N LEU A 18 -9.61 -12.56 1.54
CA LEU A 18 -9.95 -11.98 2.84
C LEU A 18 -9.11 -12.60 3.98
N GLU A 19 -8.91 -13.91 3.98
CA GLU A 19 -8.13 -14.61 5.00
C GLU A 19 -6.64 -14.28 4.93
N ARG A 20 -6.08 -14.02 3.73
CA ARG A 20 -4.71 -13.50 3.61
C ARG A 20 -4.57 -12.16 4.34
N VAL A 21 -5.48 -11.23 4.10
CA VAL A 21 -5.45 -9.91 4.75
C VAL A 21 -5.71 -10.03 6.26
N ARG A 22 -6.70 -10.84 6.65
CA ARG A 22 -7.00 -11.12 8.06
C ARG A 22 -5.78 -11.69 8.79
N GLY A 23 -5.08 -12.64 8.18
CA GLY A 23 -3.90 -13.29 8.75
C GLY A 23 -2.74 -12.33 8.98
N GLU A 24 -2.47 -11.40 8.05
CA GLU A 24 -1.43 -10.37 8.25
C GLU A 24 -1.78 -9.44 9.43
N LEU A 25 -3.01 -8.95 9.46
CA LEU A 25 -3.46 -7.97 10.46
C LEU A 25 -3.64 -8.58 11.85
N ALA A 26 -4.02 -9.87 11.94
CA ALA A 26 -4.15 -10.57 13.21
C ALA A 26 -2.83 -10.66 14.00
N ASN A 27 -1.69 -10.56 13.32
CA ASN A 27 -0.36 -10.59 13.93
C ASN A 27 0.18 -9.19 14.27
N GLY A 28 -0.66 -8.15 14.26
CA GLY A 28 -0.24 -6.77 14.47
C GLY A 28 0.52 -6.16 13.29
N GLY A 29 0.41 -6.79 12.11
CA GLY A 29 0.99 -6.28 10.87
C GLY A 29 0.29 -5.01 10.40
N VAL A 30 0.95 -4.32 9.46
CA VAL A 30 0.39 -3.14 8.78
C VAL A 30 0.22 -3.50 7.31
N ILE A 31 -0.95 -3.23 6.75
CA ILE A 31 -1.15 -3.27 5.30
C ILE A 31 -1.26 -1.85 4.76
N PHE A 32 -0.84 -1.68 3.51
CA PHE A 32 -1.00 -0.46 2.75
C PHE A 32 -1.22 -0.78 1.28
N GLY A 33 -1.55 0.22 0.48
CA GLY A 33 -1.72 -0.01 -0.95
C GLY A 33 -2.51 1.09 -1.64
N TRP A 34 -3.09 0.75 -2.78
CA TRP A 34 -3.86 1.68 -3.61
C TRP A 34 -5.27 1.22 -3.84
N HIS A 35 -6.20 2.17 -3.77
CA HIS A 35 -7.58 2.05 -4.21
C HIS A 35 -7.76 2.87 -5.48
N TYR A 36 -8.02 2.20 -6.60
CA TYR A 36 -8.30 2.82 -7.89
C TYR A 36 -9.81 2.76 -8.17
N TYR A 37 -10.39 3.94 -8.40
CA TYR A 37 -11.83 4.10 -8.60
C TYR A 37 -12.22 3.74 -10.03
N TYR A 38 -13.06 2.72 -10.19
CA TYR A 38 -13.51 2.28 -11.50
C TYR A 38 -14.39 3.34 -12.17
N ALA A 39 -14.05 3.69 -13.42
CA ALA A 39 -14.66 4.80 -14.17
C ALA A 39 -14.61 6.16 -13.45
N GLY A 40 -13.69 6.32 -12.48
CA GLY A 40 -13.45 7.57 -11.78
C GLY A 40 -12.49 8.51 -12.51
N GLY A 41 -11.60 7.98 -13.36
CA GLY A 41 -10.65 8.76 -14.16
C GLY A 41 -9.59 9.46 -13.30
N GLY A 42 -9.27 8.89 -12.13
CA GLY A 42 -8.37 9.46 -11.15
C GLY A 42 -7.17 8.56 -10.87
N SER A 43 -6.09 9.13 -10.34
CA SER A 43 -4.99 8.34 -9.77
C SER A 43 -5.49 7.57 -8.53
N GLY A 44 -4.86 6.42 -8.26
CA GLY A 44 -5.21 5.62 -7.09
C GLY A 44 -4.98 6.39 -5.79
N SER A 45 -5.90 6.26 -4.84
CA SER A 45 -5.73 6.79 -3.49
C SER A 45 -4.97 5.79 -2.64
N MET A 46 -3.94 6.24 -1.94
CA MET A 46 -3.18 5.37 -1.04
C MET A 46 -3.95 5.16 0.27
N PHE A 47 -3.93 3.95 0.80
CA PHE A 47 -4.53 3.62 2.10
C PHE A 47 -3.53 2.91 3.01
N THR A 48 -3.85 2.86 4.30
CA THR A 48 -3.15 2.04 5.29
C THR A 48 -4.14 1.54 6.34
N PHE A 49 -3.97 0.30 6.81
CA PHE A 49 -4.84 -0.30 7.82
C PHE A 49 -4.04 -1.14 8.84
N LEU A 50 -4.53 -1.14 10.07
CA LEU A 50 -4.00 -1.91 11.21
C LEU A 50 -4.94 -3.02 11.68
N ASP A 51 -6.17 -3.03 11.19
CA ASP A 51 -7.18 -4.01 11.57
C ASP A 51 -8.03 -4.41 10.36
N TYR A 52 -8.46 -5.67 10.38
CA TYR A 52 -9.20 -6.27 9.28
C TYR A 52 -10.58 -5.63 9.10
N GLU A 53 -11.21 -5.15 10.18
CA GLU A 53 -12.56 -4.60 10.10
C GLU A 53 -12.55 -3.30 9.30
N SER A 54 -11.62 -2.39 9.58
CA SER A 54 -11.46 -1.14 8.83
C SER A 54 -11.17 -1.40 7.34
N TYR A 55 -10.28 -2.34 7.03
CA TYR A 55 -10.01 -2.75 5.64
C TYR A 55 -11.26 -3.32 4.96
N TYR A 56 -11.98 -4.21 5.64
CA TYR A 56 -13.17 -4.84 5.09
C TYR A 56 -14.28 -3.80 4.86
N GLN A 57 -14.49 -2.88 5.81
CA GLN A 57 -15.44 -1.78 5.69
C GLN A 57 -15.13 -0.87 4.49
N GLU A 58 -13.86 -0.57 4.22
CA GLU A 58 -13.47 0.16 3.01
C GLU A 58 -13.87 -0.62 1.74
N LEU A 59 -13.58 -1.92 1.70
CA LEU A 59 -13.92 -2.77 0.54
C LEU A 59 -15.43 -2.81 0.27
N ILE A 60 -16.27 -3.00 1.29
CA ILE A 60 -17.73 -3.07 1.09
C ILE A 60 -18.36 -1.72 0.77
N GLN A 61 -17.76 -0.61 1.20
CA GLN A 61 -18.20 0.74 0.85
C GLN A 61 -17.74 1.16 -0.56
N SER A 62 -16.71 0.52 -1.10
CA SER A 62 -16.22 0.77 -2.47
C SER A 62 -17.20 0.35 -3.57
N HIS A 63 -17.05 0.94 -4.76
CA HIS A 63 -17.93 0.68 -5.89
C HIS A 63 -17.60 -0.64 -6.59
N PRO A 64 -18.60 -1.37 -7.10
CA PRO A 64 -18.35 -2.51 -7.99
C PRO A 64 -17.38 -2.14 -9.12
N GLY A 65 -16.28 -2.89 -9.20
CA GLY A 65 -15.23 -2.70 -10.19
C GLY A 65 -13.98 -1.99 -9.68
N ASP A 66 -14.08 -1.26 -8.55
CA ASP A 66 -12.93 -0.61 -7.90
C ASP A 66 -11.83 -1.62 -7.66
N HIS A 67 -10.59 -1.20 -7.91
CA HIS A 67 -9.42 -2.07 -7.85
C HIS A 67 -8.58 -1.74 -6.62
N PHE A 68 -8.17 -2.77 -5.89
CA PHE A 68 -7.27 -2.66 -4.75
C PHE A 68 -6.01 -3.46 -5.01
N THR A 69 -4.87 -2.82 -4.81
CA THR A 69 -3.58 -3.48 -4.68
C THR A 69 -3.13 -3.36 -3.24
N VAL A 70 -2.99 -4.46 -2.53
CA VAL A 70 -2.72 -4.52 -1.08
C VAL A 70 -1.34 -5.15 -0.84
N PHE A 71 -0.54 -4.53 0.00
CA PHE A 71 0.77 -5.02 0.44
C PHE A 71 0.80 -5.14 1.96
N SER A 72 1.56 -6.11 2.47
CA SER A 72 1.90 -6.22 3.89
C SER A 72 3.28 -5.62 4.10
N VAL A 73 3.40 -4.59 4.94
CA VAL A 73 4.69 -3.93 5.23
C VAL A 73 5.73 -4.95 5.67
N ASP A 74 5.37 -5.84 6.60
CA ASP A 74 6.32 -6.78 7.20
C ASP A 74 6.81 -7.83 6.19
N ARG A 75 5.96 -8.23 5.23
CA ARG A 75 6.35 -9.19 4.18
C ARG A 75 7.30 -8.63 3.14
N ILE A 76 7.23 -7.33 2.88
CA ILE A 76 8.06 -6.68 1.87
C ILE A 76 9.16 -5.82 2.48
N ALA A 77 9.27 -5.76 3.81
CA ALA A 77 10.21 -4.88 4.51
C ALA A 77 11.68 -5.14 4.13
N GLU A 78 12.05 -6.37 3.76
CA GLU A 78 13.41 -6.70 3.29
C GLU A 78 13.74 -6.07 1.92
N ARG A 79 12.72 -5.66 1.16
CA ARG A 79 12.84 -4.96 -0.12
C ARG A 79 12.79 -3.44 0.02
N ALA A 80 12.55 -2.93 1.24
CA ALA A 80 12.54 -1.51 1.49
C ALA A 80 13.90 -0.90 1.13
N MET A 81 13.86 0.27 0.49
CA MET A 81 15.07 1.06 0.25
C MET A 81 15.72 1.48 1.55
N LEU A 82 14.88 1.79 2.54
CA LEU A 82 15.31 2.32 3.82
C LEU A 82 14.27 2.02 4.89
N ARG A 83 14.76 1.61 6.05
CA ARG A 83 14.00 1.52 7.29
C ARG A 83 14.66 2.41 8.33
N VAL A 84 13.89 3.30 8.94
CA VAL A 84 14.42 4.24 9.96
C VAL A 84 13.56 4.18 11.21
N GLY A 85 14.19 3.94 12.35
CA GLY A 85 13.52 3.90 13.64
C GLY A 85 13.05 2.51 14.03
N SER A 86 12.09 2.45 14.95
CA SER A 86 11.44 1.22 15.41
C SER A 86 10.04 1.58 15.89
N ALA A 87 9.05 0.76 15.52
CA ALA A 87 7.65 0.97 15.86
C ALA A 87 7.41 1.02 17.38
N ASP A 88 8.21 0.25 18.14
CA ASP A 88 8.17 0.18 19.60
C ASP A 88 9.13 1.16 20.31
N SER A 89 9.88 1.97 19.55
CA SER A 89 10.75 2.98 20.14
C SER A 89 9.92 4.01 20.91
N ASN A 90 10.47 4.54 22.00
CA ASN A 90 9.98 5.75 22.68
C ASN A 90 10.89 6.95 22.43
N GLN A 91 11.92 6.79 21.60
CA GLN A 91 12.86 7.86 21.24
C GLN A 91 12.50 8.43 19.87
N PRO A 92 12.58 9.76 19.71
CA PRO A 92 12.44 10.41 18.41
C PRO A 92 13.43 9.86 17.39
N ILE A 93 13.02 9.83 16.13
CA ILE A 93 13.85 9.36 15.03
C ILE A 93 14.85 10.46 14.66
N VAL A 94 16.14 10.13 14.63
CA VAL A 94 17.20 11.01 14.11
C VAL A 94 17.48 10.64 12.65
N ILE A 95 17.16 11.53 11.73
CA ILE A 95 16.94 11.19 10.32
C ILE A 95 18.12 11.53 9.39
N ASP A 96 19.02 12.41 9.81
CA ASP A 96 19.94 13.16 8.93
C ASP A 96 20.77 12.30 7.95
N GLN A 97 21.61 11.38 8.44
CA GLN A 97 22.53 10.62 7.56
C GLN A 97 21.91 9.41 6.85
N ARG A 98 20.67 9.04 7.18
CA ARG A 98 20.07 7.77 6.71
C ARG A 98 19.27 7.93 5.41
N LEU A 99 18.92 9.15 5.02
CA LEU A 99 18.04 9.41 3.87
C LEU A 99 18.74 9.48 2.51
N ALA A 100 20.06 9.35 2.43
CA ALA A 100 20.79 9.55 1.17
C ALA A 100 20.22 8.71 0.01
N GLY A 101 19.82 7.46 0.26
CA GLY A 101 19.18 6.61 -0.76
C GLY A 101 17.81 7.12 -1.23
N VAL A 102 17.00 7.67 -0.32
CA VAL A 102 15.68 8.25 -0.62
C VAL A 102 15.87 9.54 -1.43
N LYS A 103 16.73 10.46 -0.97
CA LYS A 103 17.04 11.72 -1.67
C LYS A 103 17.60 11.47 -3.07
N ASN A 104 18.51 10.51 -3.22
CA ASN A 104 19.07 10.16 -4.53
C ASN A 104 18.00 9.61 -5.50
N ALA A 105 17.03 8.86 -5.00
CA ALA A 105 15.94 8.35 -5.82
C ALA A 105 14.96 9.45 -6.24
N LEU A 106 14.59 10.36 -5.32
CA LEU A 106 13.78 11.54 -5.65
C LEU A 106 14.49 12.44 -6.68
N ALA A 107 15.80 12.68 -6.51
CA ALA A 107 16.61 13.42 -7.47
C ALA A 107 16.69 12.75 -8.86
N ALA A 108 16.49 11.42 -8.92
CA ALA A 108 16.36 10.66 -10.16
C ALA A 108 14.91 10.55 -10.67
N SER A 109 13.99 11.37 -10.13
CA SER A 109 12.55 11.40 -10.46
C SER A 109 11.88 10.04 -10.28
N LYS A 110 12.27 9.31 -9.23
CA LYS A 110 11.60 8.07 -8.82
C LYS A 110 10.53 8.38 -7.79
N GLU A 111 9.37 7.76 -7.97
CA GLU A 111 8.30 7.80 -6.98
C GLU A 111 8.61 6.81 -5.84
N ILE A 112 8.39 7.27 -4.60
CA ILE A 112 8.67 6.50 -3.39
C ILE A 112 7.40 6.42 -2.56
N ALA A 113 6.93 5.21 -2.30
CA ALA A 113 5.91 4.98 -1.28
C ALA A 113 6.58 4.96 0.09
N PHE A 114 5.96 5.59 1.08
CA PHE A 114 6.35 5.46 2.47
C PHE A 114 5.21 4.90 3.31
N VAL A 115 5.59 4.18 4.37
CA VAL A 115 4.70 3.85 5.47
C VAL A 115 5.38 4.28 6.77
N TRP A 116 4.65 5.01 7.60
CA TRP A 116 5.04 5.32 8.97
C TRP A 116 4.14 4.56 9.93
N ARG A 117 4.73 3.92 10.95
CA ARG A 117 3.99 3.30 12.05
C ARG A 117 4.58 3.67 13.40
N HIS A 118 3.73 3.87 14.39
CA HIS A 118 4.12 4.29 15.73
C HIS A 118 3.24 3.66 16.78
N ARG A 119 3.86 3.06 17.81
CA ARG A 119 3.14 2.62 18.99
C ARG A 119 2.96 3.76 19.97
N VAL A 120 1.70 4.14 20.20
CA VAL A 120 1.35 5.25 21.09
C VAL A 120 1.65 4.86 22.55
N PRO A 121 2.60 5.56 23.22
CA PRO A 121 3.03 5.21 24.57
C PRO A 121 1.86 5.15 25.56
N GLY A 122 1.85 4.13 26.42
CA GLY A 122 0.86 3.98 27.50
C GLY A 122 -0.56 3.55 27.07
N THR A 123 -0.86 3.52 25.77
CA THR A 123 -2.19 3.08 25.28
C THR A 123 -2.17 1.67 24.69
N GLY A 124 -0.99 1.18 24.29
CA GLY A 124 -0.84 -0.08 23.57
C GLY A 124 -1.34 -0.04 22.12
N ARG A 125 -1.89 1.10 21.66
CA ARG A 125 -2.37 1.30 20.29
C ARG A 125 -1.22 1.56 19.33
N THR A 126 -1.39 1.14 18.09
CA THR A 126 -0.54 1.54 16.97
C THR A 126 -1.29 2.55 16.12
N GLU A 127 -0.57 3.55 15.62
CA GLU A 127 -0.99 4.45 14.57
C GLU A 127 -0.15 4.19 13.33
N CYS A 128 -0.72 4.37 12.16
CA CYS A 128 -0.01 4.27 10.90
C CYS A 128 -0.47 5.34 9.92
N ASP A 129 0.42 5.64 8.98
CA ASP A 129 0.16 6.53 7.87
C ASP A 129 0.95 6.07 6.65
N ALA A 130 0.49 6.39 5.46
CA ALA A 130 1.18 6.06 4.22
C ALA A 130 0.97 7.15 3.18
N GLY A 131 1.96 7.33 2.31
CA GLY A 131 1.89 8.31 1.24
C GLY A 131 2.93 8.07 0.16
N ILE A 132 2.87 8.92 -0.87
CA ILE A 132 3.79 8.91 -1.99
C ILE A 132 4.63 10.19 -1.91
N LEU A 133 5.92 10.04 -2.19
CA LEU A 133 6.85 11.13 -2.46
C LEU A 133 7.21 11.04 -3.94
N ASP A 134 6.69 11.98 -4.72
CA ASP A 134 6.90 12.06 -6.18
C ASP A 134 7.56 13.39 -6.60
N GLN A 135 7.85 14.30 -5.66
CA GLN A 135 8.49 15.58 -5.94
C GLN A 135 9.80 15.77 -5.15
N THR A 136 10.11 17.03 -4.81
CA THR A 136 11.42 17.51 -4.38
C THR A 136 11.76 17.13 -2.95
N ASP A 137 13.03 17.35 -2.56
CA ASP A 137 13.52 17.14 -1.20
C ASP A 137 12.68 17.87 -0.13
N GLU A 138 12.04 19.00 -0.48
CA GLU A 138 11.19 19.76 0.44
C GLU A 138 9.93 18.99 0.89
N GLU A 139 9.29 18.17 0.04
CA GLU A 139 8.12 17.38 0.43
C GLU A 139 8.49 16.27 1.40
N LEU A 140 9.65 15.64 1.15
CA LEU A 140 10.22 14.67 2.07
C LEU A 140 10.47 15.32 3.44
N GLU A 141 11.09 16.50 3.47
CA GLU A 141 11.35 17.23 4.71
C GLU A 141 10.05 17.61 5.44
N GLN A 142 9.04 18.12 4.74
CA GLN A 142 7.72 18.39 5.34
C GLN A 142 7.05 17.13 5.91
N CYS A 143 7.09 16.01 5.18
CA CYS A 143 6.53 14.75 5.66
C CYS A 143 7.23 14.27 6.93
N LEU A 144 8.55 14.42 7.00
CA LEU A 144 9.33 14.05 8.17
C LEU A 144 9.07 15.01 9.33
N ASP A 145 8.98 16.31 9.06
CA ASP A 145 8.72 17.35 10.06
C ASP A 145 7.36 17.21 10.72
N LEU A 146 6.31 16.87 9.97
CA LEU A 146 4.96 16.59 10.50
C LEU A 146 4.97 15.50 11.59
N ARG A 147 5.96 14.62 11.56
CA ARG A 147 6.13 13.48 12.50
C ARG A 147 7.44 13.59 13.27
N SER A 148 8.14 14.73 13.17
CA SER A 148 9.35 15.01 13.94
C SER A 148 9.02 15.04 15.42
N GLY A 149 9.96 14.59 16.25
CA GLY A 149 9.73 14.46 17.70
C GLY A 149 8.85 13.28 18.11
N ARG A 150 8.20 12.56 17.18
CA ARG A 150 7.56 11.27 17.46
C ARG A 150 8.55 10.13 17.28
N SER A 151 8.36 9.07 18.05
CA SER A 151 9.02 7.80 17.79
C SER A 151 8.28 7.04 16.69
N GLY A 152 8.80 5.89 16.28
CA GLY A 152 8.15 5.04 15.29
C GLY A 152 9.14 4.49 14.28
N GLU A 153 8.60 3.87 13.25
CA GLU A 153 9.34 3.31 12.12
C GLU A 153 8.82 3.92 10.83
N TRP A 154 9.74 4.41 10.01
CA TRP A 154 9.51 4.72 8.61
C TRP A 154 10.05 3.59 7.75
N VAL A 155 9.28 3.23 6.73
CA VAL A 155 9.67 2.27 5.71
C VAL A 155 9.44 2.91 4.35
N PHE A 156 10.48 2.97 3.52
CA PHE A 156 10.45 3.59 2.20
C PHE A 156 10.63 2.52 1.12
N PHE A 157 9.82 2.58 0.07
CA PHE A 157 9.78 1.64 -1.03
C PHE A 157 9.83 2.39 -2.37
N LEU A 158 10.64 1.91 -3.32
CA LEU A 158 10.49 2.34 -4.71
C LEU A 158 9.16 1.83 -5.24
N MET A 159 8.38 2.70 -5.89
CA MET A 159 7.12 2.31 -6.53
C MET A 159 7.34 1.21 -7.57
N ASP A 160 8.36 1.36 -8.42
CA ASP A 160 8.73 0.37 -9.44
C ASP A 160 8.86 -1.05 -8.86
N MET A 161 9.39 -1.18 -7.63
CA MET A 161 9.57 -2.47 -6.96
C MET A 161 8.24 -3.07 -6.48
N LEU A 162 7.32 -2.25 -5.98
CA LEU A 162 6.01 -2.72 -5.53
C LEU A 162 5.17 -3.27 -6.69
N ASP A 163 5.39 -2.72 -7.89
CA ASP A 163 4.69 -3.07 -9.11
C ASP A 163 5.38 -4.17 -9.95
N GLU A 164 6.42 -4.84 -9.47
CA GLU A 164 7.11 -5.88 -10.24
C GLU A 164 6.23 -7.13 -10.49
N ASP A 165 6.35 -7.70 -11.70
CA ASP A 165 5.86 -9.04 -12.02
C ASP A 165 6.88 -10.14 -11.70
N GLU A 166 6.56 -11.40 -12.05
CA GLU A 166 7.42 -12.57 -11.79
C GLU A 166 8.77 -12.51 -12.51
N GLU A 167 8.90 -11.68 -13.54
CA GLU A 167 10.13 -11.46 -14.29
C GLU A 167 10.92 -10.24 -13.78
N GLY A 168 10.43 -9.56 -12.73
CA GLY A 168 11.00 -8.32 -12.22
C GLY A 168 10.72 -7.12 -13.11
N VAL A 169 9.71 -7.19 -13.98
CA VAL A 169 9.33 -6.10 -14.88
C VAL A 169 8.25 -5.25 -14.20
N PRO A 170 8.44 -3.92 -14.06
CA PRO A 170 7.43 -3.05 -13.47
C PRO A 170 6.11 -3.04 -14.26
N ILE A 171 5.00 -3.20 -13.56
CA ILE A 171 3.64 -3.19 -14.09
C ILE A 171 3.11 -1.74 -14.12
N LYS A 172 3.00 -1.15 -15.31
CA LYS A 172 2.59 0.25 -15.50
C LYS A 172 1.06 0.47 -15.60
N GLY A 173 0.24 -0.34 -14.94
CA GLY A 173 -1.22 -0.21 -15.04
C GLY A 173 -2.01 -0.94 -13.96
N VAL A 174 -3.23 -0.46 -13.70
CA VAL A 174 -4.12 -0.97 -12.65
C VAL A 174 -4.58 -2.40 -12.94
N SER A 175 -5.00 -2.68 -14.18
CA SER A 175 -5.47 -4.00 -14.63
C SER A 175 -4.52 -4.58 -15.68
N PRO A 176 -3.43 -5.27 -15.28
CA PRO A 176 -2.30 -5.54 -16.16
C PRO A 176 -2.48 -6.77 -17.08
N GLY A 177 -3.71 -7.05 -17.50
CA GLY A 177 -3.98 -7.97 -18.62
C GLY A 177 -3.45 -9.40 -18.46
N GLY A 178 -3.24 -9.88 -17.23
CA GLY A 178 -2.74 -11.23 -16.94
C GLY A 178 -1.43 -11.27 -16.15
N ARG A 179 -0.71 -10.14 -16.03
CA ARG A 179 0.42 -10.04 -15.11
C ARG A 179 -0.06 -9.97 -13.67
N LYS A 180 0.77 -10.42 -12.74
CA LYS A 180 0.50 -10.39 -11.31
C LYS A 180 1.63 -9.66 -10.60
N ARG A 181 1.29 -8.71 -9.74
CA ARG A 181 2.26 -8.11 -8.82
C ARG A 181 2.70 -9.16 -7.82
N VAL A 182 3.98 -9.52 -7.82
CA VAL A 182 4.48 -10.64 -7.00
C VAL A 182 4.54 -10.31 -5.51
N HIS A 183 4.65 -9.02 -5.20
CA HIS A 183 4.75 -8.53 -3.83
C HIS A 183 3.38 -8.18 -3.22
N ALA A 184 2.33 -8.11 -4.04
CA ALA A 184 0.98 -7.86 -3.56
C ALA A 184 0.48 -9.05 -2.74
N LEU A 185 -0.01 -8.76 -1.54
CA LEU A 185 -0.75 -9.69 -0.70
C LEU A 185 -2.05 -10.10 -1.40
N VAL A 186 -2.76 -9.11 -1.92
CA VAL A 186 -3.95 -9.25 -2.77
C VAL A 186 -3.92 -8.15 -3.83
N ASP A 187 -4.28 -8.48 -5.06
CA ASP A 187 -4.36 -7.56 -6.19
C ASP A 187 -5.63 -7.91 -6.97
N GLY A 188 -6.68 -7.09 -6.89
CA GLY A 188 -8.00 -7.47 -7.37
C GLY A 188 -9.02 -6.35 -7.36
N LYS A 189 -10.27 -6.71 -7.68
CA LYS A 189 -11.42 -5.83 -7.86
C LYS A 189 -12.56 -6.19 -6.92
N ARG A 190 -13.30 -5.18 -6.47
CA ARG A 190 -14.56 -5.38 -5.76
C ARG A 190 -15.61 -5.93 -6.74
N PRO A 191 -16.18 -7.12 -6.51
CA PRO A 191 -17.18 -7.70 -7.40
C PRO A 191 -18.52 -6.99 -7.25
N ASN A 192 -19.42 -7.10 -8.22
CA ASN A 192 -20.83 -6.71 -8.04
C ASN A 192 -21.59 -7.70 -7.13
N ASP A 193 -22.88 -7.45 -6.91
CA ASP A 193 -23.73 -8.27 -6.03
C ASP A 193 -23.92 -9.70 -6.54
N ALA A 194 -23.63 -9.96 -7.83
CA ALA A 194 -23.62 -11.29 -8.43
C ALA A 194 -22.24 -11.98 -8.33
N GLY A 195 -21.26 -11.36 -7.65
CA GLY A 195 -19.91 -11.90 -7.51
C GLY A 195 -19.00 -11.71 -8.73
N LEU A 196 -19.44 -10.98 -9.75
CA LEU A 196 -18.70 -10.77 -10.99
C LEU A 196 -17.79 -9.54 -10.90
N THR A 197 -16.66 -9.55 -11.60
CA THR A 197 -15.74 -8.40 -11.70
C THR A 197 -15.64 -7.90 -13.14
N PRO A 198 -15.37 -6.61 -13.39
CA PRO A 198 -15.20 -6.14 -14.76
C PRO A 198 -13.90 -6.69 -15.36
N SER A 199 -14.00 -7.29 -16.55
CA SER A 199 -12.87 -7.86 -17.28
C SER A 199 -11.86 -6.79 -17.71
N SER A 200 -12.37 -5.57 -17.95
CA SER A 200 -11.67 -4.39 -18.45
C SER A 200 -12.47 -3.13 -18.15
N GLY A 201 -11.81 -1.97 -18.09
CA GLY A 201 -12.45 -0.66 -18.10
C GLY A 201 -11.50 0.43 -17.61
N PRO A 202 -11.91 1.70 -17.68
CA PRO A 202 -11.10 2.82 -17.22
C PRO A 202 -11.02 2.83 -15.69
N TYR A 203 -9.86 3.24 -15.19
CA TYR A 203 -9.56 3.51 -13.78
C TYR A 203 -9.01 4.93 -13.72
#